data_AF-A0AAV0LPA0-F1
#
_entry.id   AF-A0AAV0LPA0-F1
#
_cell.length_a   1.000
_cell.length_b   1.000
_cell.length_c   1.000
_cell.angle_alpha   90.00
_cell.angle_beta   90.00
_cell.angle_gamma   90.00
#
_symmetry.space_group_name_H-M   'P 1'
#
loop_
_entity.id
_entity.type
_entity.pdbx_description
1 polymer ?
#
loop_
_entity_poly.entity_id
_entity_poly.type
_entity_poly.pdbx_seq_one_letter_code
_entity_poly.pdbx_strand_id
1 'polypeptide(L)'
;MNFSQITAISVGLVSVAVGIGIPAFYESQIDNASKRDNTQPCFPCSGSGAQRCRFCEGTGSVTVDLGGGEKEVSPCINCDSAGSLTCTTCQGSGIQPRYLDRREFKDDD
;
A
#
# COMPACT_ATOMS: atom_id res chain seq x y z
N MET A 1 53.27 21.69 -18.74
CA MET A 1 51.89 21.42 -19.20
C MET A 1 51.36 22.70 -19.83
N ASN A 2 50.81 22.65 -21.05
CA ASN A 2 50.32 23.86 -21.73
C ASN A 2 48.84 24.14 -21.37
N PHE A 3 48.36 25.34 -21.69
CA PHE A 3 47.00 25.78 -21.36
C PHE A 3 45.93 24.79 -21.87
N SER A 4 46.05 24.34 -23.12
CA SER A 4 45.10 23.39 -23.71
C SER A 4 45.05 22.04 -22.99
N GLN A 5 46.19 21.54 -22.49
CA GLN A 5 46.24 20.32 -21.68
C GLN A 5 45.57 20.49 -20.32
N ILE A 6 45.75 21.64 -19.66
CA ILE A 6 45.09 21.95 -18.38
C ILE A 6 43.56 22.00 -18.57
N THR A 7 43.11 22.69 -19.62
CA THR A 7 41.68 22.78 -19.96
C THR A 7 41.08 21.40 -20.21
N ALA A 8 41.74 20.55 -21.01
CA ALA A 8 41.27 19.21 -21.31
C ALA A 8 41.12 18.33 -20.06
N ILE A 9 42.12 18.34 -19.17
CA ILE A 9 42.07 17.57 -17.91
C ILE A 9 40.94 18.08 -17.00
N SER A 10 40.78 19.40 -16.88
CA SER A 10 39.74 19.99 -16.04
C SER A 10 38.32 19.63 -16.51
N VAL A 11 38.06 19.71 -17.82
CA VAL A 11 36.76 19.36 -18.41
C VAL A 11 36.49 17.86 -18.21
N GLY A 12 37.50 17.00 -18.40
CA GLY A 12 37.36 15.56 -18.17
C GLY A 12 36.96 15.24 -16.72
N LEU A 13 37.65 15.82 -15.74
CA LEU A 13 37.34 15.60 -14.32
C LEU A 13 35.96 16.11 -13.93
N VAL A 14 35.58 17.31 -14.38
CA VAL A 14 34.24 17.87 -14.12
C VAL A 14 33.16 17.00 -14.74
N SER A 15 33.35 16.51 -15.97
CA SER A 15 32.39 15.65 -16.66
C SER A 15 32.16 14.33 -15.90
N VAL A 16 33.23 13.70 -15.42
CA VAL A 16 33.14 12.47 -14.61
C VAL A 16 32.46 12.75 -13.27
N ALA A 17 32.83 13.84 -12.59
CA ALA A 17 32.23 14.21 -11.32
C ALA A 17 30.72 14.46 -11.44
N VAL A 18 30.28 15.14 -12.50
CA VAL A 18 28.85 15.35 -12.80
C VAL A 18 28.17 14.02 -13.16
N GLY A 19 28.80 13.20 -13.98
CA GLY A 19 28.28 11.91 -14.42
C GLY A 19 28.02 10.91 -13.28
N ILE A 20 28.80 10.99 -12.19
CA ILE A 20 28.60 10.16 -10.99
C ILE A 20 27.73 10.89 -9.94
N GLY A 21 27.93 12.20 -9.78
CA GLY A 21 27.27 12.98 -8.75
C GLY A 21 25.76 13.11 -8.94
N ILE A 22 25.28 13.26 -10.19
CA ILE A 22 23.85 13.37 -10.45
C ILE A 22 23.10 12.06 -10.11
N PRO A 23 23.52 10.88 -10.63
CA PRO A 23 22.89 9.62 -10.24
C PRO A 23 22.93 9.37 -8.72
N ALA A 24 24.07 9.58 -8.06
CA ALA A 24 24.19 9.39 -6.61
C ALA A 24 23.24 10.31 -5.82
N PHE A 25 23.07 11.56 -6.25
CA PHE A 25 22.11 12.48 -5.66
C PHE A 25 20.68 11.94 -5.81
N TYR A 26 20.26 11.54 -7.01
CA TYR A 26 18.91 11.01 -7.21
C TYR A 26 18.66 9.69 -6.46
N GLU A 27 19.65 8.80 -6.39
CA GLU A 27 19.57 7.57 -5.57
C GLU A 27 19.34 7.92 -4.09
N SER A 28 20.08 8.89 -3.54
CA SER A 28 19.89 9.32 -2.15
C SER A 28 18.49 9.86 -1.88
N GLN A 29 17.91 10.59 -2.83
CA GLN A 29 16.55 11.12 -2.72
C GLN A 29 15.50 9.99 -2.75
N ILE A 30 15.71 8.97 -3.57
CA ILE A 30 14.83 7.79 -3.66
C ILE A 30 14.89 6.96 -2.37
N ASP A 31 16.10 6.69 -1.87
CA ASP A 31 16.31 5.93 -0.63
C ASP A 31 15.73 6.64 0.59
N ASN A 32 15.84 7.96 0.66
CA ASN A 32 15.26 8.71 1.77
C ASN A 32 13.73 8.72 1.70
N ALA A 33 13.14 8.74 0.50
CA ALA A 33 11.70 8.62 0.33
C ALA A 33 11.18 7.23 0.74
N SER A 34 11.94 6.16 0.47
CA SER A 34 11.57 4.79 0.87
C SER A 34 11.68 4.57 2.39
N LYS A 35 12.57 5.29 3.07
CA LYS A 35 12.73 5.21 4.54
C LYS A 35 11.65 5.94 5.34
N ARG A 36 10.82 6.79 4.71
CA ARG A 36 9.74 7.47 5.43
C ARG A 36 8.77 6.45 6.02
N ASP A 37 8.46 6.56 7.31
CA ASP A 37 7.45 5.69 7.91
C ASP A 37 6.08 5.88 7.25
N ASN A 38 5.39 4.77 7.03
CA ASN A 38 4.03 4.77 6.52
C ASN A 38 3.09 4.31 7.61
N THR A 39 2.30 5.25 8.11
CA THR A 39 1.31 5.04 9.17
C THR A 39 -0.10 5.35 8.67
N GLN A 40 -0.31 5.51 7.36
CA GLN A 40 -1.63 5.81 6.83
C GLN A 40 -2.53 4.58 7.00
N PRO A 41 -3.69 4.72 7.66
CA PRO A 41 -4.63 3.61 7.79
C PRO A 41 -5.16 3.23 6.42
N CYS A 42 -5.23 1.93 6.15
CA CYS A 42 -5.78 1.41 4.90
C CYS A 42 -7.25 1.83 4.76
N PHE A 43 -7.55 2.63 3.74
CA PHE A 43 -8.87 3.22 3.52
C PHE A 43 -10.02 2.18 3.51
N PRO A 44 -9.98 1.09 2.72
CA PRO A 44 -11.07 0.10 2.72
C PRO A 44 -11.38 -0.55 4.08
N CYS A 45 -10.40 -0.70 4.96
CA CYS A 45 -10.58 -1.34 6.27
C CYS A 45 -10.47 -0.40 7.46
N SER A 46 -10.35 0.91 7.21
CA SER A 46 -10.17 1.94 8.22
C SER A 46 -9.08 1.58 9.24
N GLY A 47 -8.01 0.93 8.78
CA GLY A 47 -6.91 0.51 9.65
C GLY A 47 -7.08 -0.84 10.37
N SER A 48 -8.24 -1.48 10.30
CA SER A 48 -8.50 -2.73 11.06
C SER A 48 -7.78 -3.96 10.51
N GLY A 49 -7.33 -3.93 9.26
CA GLY A 49 -6.77 -5.10 8.58
C GLY A 49 -7.83 -6.14 8.14
N ALA A 50 -9.09 -5.94 8.49
CA ALA A 50 -10.18 -6.87 8.19
C ALA A 50 -11.37 -6.16 7.53
N GLN A 51 -12.20 -6.93 6.86
CA GLN A 51 -13.46 -6.51 6.26
C GLN A 51 -14.58 -7.35 6.84
N ARG A 52 -15.70 -6.73 7.20
CA ARG A 52 -16.89 -7.47 7.62
C ARG A 52 -17.32 -8.38 6.47
N CYS A 53 -17.53 -9.67 6.76
CA CYS A 53 -17.98 -10.60 5.74
C CYS A 53 -19.39 -10.20 5.29
N ARG A 54 -19.54 -9.86 4.01
CA ARG A 54 -20.82 -9.37 3.47
C ARG A 54 -21.88 -10.46 3.31
N PHE A 55 -21.49 -11.73 3.38
CA PHE A 55 -22.41 -12.86 3.25
C PHE A 55 -23.17 -13.17 4.54
N CYS A 56 -22.50 -13.12 5.69
CA CYS A 56 -23.12 -13.34 6.99
C CYS A 56 -23.30 -12.05 7.78
N GLU A 57 -22.97 -10.91 7.16
CA GLU A 57 -22.93 -9.60 7.81
C GLU A 57 -22.24 -9.65 9.18
N GLY A 58 -21.10 -10.34 9.29
CA GLY A 58 -20.36 -10.42 10.54
C GLY A 58 -20.88 -11.40 11.59
N THR A 59 -21.99 -12.10 11.36
CA THR A 59 -22.54 -13.05 12.34
C THR A 59 -21.81 -14.40 12.36
N GLY A 60 -21.08 -14.74 11.28
CA GLY A 60 -20.43 -16.03 11.12
C GLY A 60 -21.37 -17.16 10.65
N SER A 61 -22.66 -16.90 10.50
CA SER A 61 -23.66 -17.87 10.01
C SER A 61 -24.55 -17.25 8.93
N VAL A 62 -25.10 -18.07 8.04
CA VAL A 62 -26.10 -17.65 7.06
C VAL A 62 -27.43 -18.31 7.42
N THR A 63 -28.50 -17.53 7.44
CA THR A 63 -29.87 -18.04 7.65
C THR A 63 -30.61 -17.98 6.33
N VAL A 64 -31.18 -19.11 5.90
CA VAL A 64 -31.99 -19.24 4.69
C VAL A 64 -33.42 -19.56 5.10
N ASP A 65 -34.39 -18.83 4.54
CA ASP A 65 -35.81 -19.14 4.71
C ASP A 65 -36.22 -20.14 3.63
N LEU A 66 -36.67 -21.33 4.04
CA LEU A 66 -37.06 -22.42 3.15
C LEU A 66 -38.54 -22.35 2.77
N GLY A 67 -39.29 -21.39 3.32
CA GLY A 67 -40.75 -21.29 3.19
C GLY A 67 -41.49 -22.09 4.27
N GLY A 68 -42.79 -21.80 4.44
CA GLY A 68 -43.62 -22.47 5.46
C GLY A 68 -43.25 -22.14 6.91
N GLY A 69 -42.42 -21.11 7.14
CA GLY A 69 -41.90 -20.73 8.46
C GLY A 69 -40.63 -21.48 8.87
N GLU A 70 -40.11 -22.36 8.01
CA GLU A 70 -38.90 -23.12 8.26
C GLU A 70 -37.65 -22.31 7.88
N LYS A 71 -36.67 -22.28 8.79
CA LYS A 71 -35.40 -21.59 8.59
C LYS A 71 -34.25 -22.54 8.83
N GLU A 72 -33.28 -22.52 7.94
CA GLU A 72 -32.03 -23.25 8.08
C GLU A 72 -30.91 -22.29 8.42
N VAL A 73 -30.14 -22.62 9.45
CA VAL A 73 -28.95 -21.86 9.86
C VAL A 73 -27.73 -22.71 9.56
N SER A 74 -26.83 -22.18 8.74
CA SER A 74 -25.58 -22.85 8.38
C SER A 74 -24.37 -21.97 8.70
N PRO A 75 -23.20 -22.57 9.00
CA PRO A 75 -21.95 -21.82 9.13
C PRO A 75 -21.61 -21.10 7.82
N CYS A 76 -21.12 -19.86 7.93
CA CYS A 76 -20.79 -19.07 6.74
C CYS A 76 -19.47 -19.55 6.13
N ILE A 77 -19.56 -20.31 5.03
CA ILE A 77 -18.40 -20.83 4.29
C ILE A 77 -17.51 -19.73 3.71
N ASN A 78 -18.06 -18.55 3.43
CA ASN A 78 -17.29 -17.46 2.82
C ASN A 78 -16.30 -16.79 3.78
N CYS A 79 -16.43 -17.00 5.07
CA CYS A 79 -15.49 -16.49 6.06
C CYS A 79 -15.10 -17.55 7.09
N ASP A 80 -15.34 -18.84 6.81
CA ASP A 80 -15.14 -19.95 7.75
C ASP A 80 -15.71 -19.66 9.14
N SER A 81 -16.91 -19.08 9.17
CA SER A 81 -17.62 -18.62 10.38
C SER A 81 -16.93 -17.52 11.21
N ALA A 82 -15.83 -16.93 10.74
CA ALA A 82 -15.13 -15.85 11.46
C ALA A 82 -15.89 -14.52 11.48
N GLY A 83 -16.86 -14.31 10.57
CA GLY A 83 -17.58 -13.03 10.44
C GLY A 83 -16.78 -11.92 9.75
N SER A 84 -15.50 -12.13 9.49
CA SER A 84 -14.65 -11.17 8.78
C SER A 84 -13.71 -11.86 7.81
N LEU A 85 -13.27 -11.10 6.80
CA LEU A 85 -12.27 -11.49 5.83
C LEU A 85 -11.05 -10.60 5.98
N THR A 86 -9.85 -11.14 5.80
CA THR A 86 -8.64 -10.33 5.73
C THR A 86 -8.78 -9.30 4.61
N CYS A 87 -8.50 -8.03 4.92
CA CYS A 87 -8.54 -6.98 3.91
C CYS A 87 -7.47 -7.26 2.85
N THR A 88 -7.89 -7.50 1.60
CA THR A 88 -6.99 -7.84 0.49
C THR A 88 -6.12 -6.65 0.05
N THR A 89 -6.59 -5.42 0.28
CA THR A 89 -5.85 -4.19 -0.05
C THR A 89 -4.58 -4.05 0.78
N CYS A 90 -4.67 -4.27 2.11
CA CYS A 90 -3.52 -4.16 3.01
C CYS A 90 -2.96 -5.52 3.46
N GLN A 91 -3.52 -6.63 2.97
CA GLN A 91 -3.16 -8.00 3.34
C GLN A 91 -3.12 -8.20 4.88
N GLY A 92 -4.11 -7.63 5.58
CA GLY A 92 -4.20 -7.76 7.04
C GLY A 92 -3.37 -6.75 7.85
N SER A 93 -2.46 -5.99 7.25
CA SER A 93 -1.60 -5.07 8.00
C SER A 93 -2.33 -3.86 8.61
N GLY A 94 -3.49 -3.50 8.06
CA GLY A 94 -4.18 -2.26 8.39
C GLY A 94 -3.51 -1.01 7.81
N ILE A 95 -2.36 -1.12 7.15
CA ILE A 95 -1.62 0.01 6.60
C ILE A 95 -1.85 0.12 5.09
N GLN A 96 -2.11 1.33 4.63
CA GLN A 96 -2.30 1.62 3.21
C GLN A 96 -1.01 1.32 2.43
N PRO A 97 -1.06 0.60 1.30
CA PRO A 97 0.11 0.44 0.45
C PRO A 97 0.72 1.79 0.03
N ARG A 98 2.05 1.89 -0.01
CA ARG A 98 2.79 3.14 -0.27
C ARG A 98 2.41 3.85 -1.58
N TYR A 99 1.99 3.10 -2.60
CA TYR A 99 1.52 3.68 -3.87
C TYR A 99 0.18 4.44 -3.75
N LEU A 100 -0.50 4.33 -2.61
CA LEU A 100 -1.73 5.05 -2.27
C LEU A 100 -1.55 6.06 -1.13
N ASP A 101 -0.39 6.12 -0.46
CA ASP A 101 -0.10 6.97 0.71
C ASP A 101 -0.37 8.48 0.48
N ARG A 102 -0.40 8.91 -0.78
CA ARG A 102 -0.63 10.30 -1.19
C ARG A 102 -2.03 10.56 -1.75
N ARG A 103 -2.95 9.60 -1.66
CA ARG A 103 -4.35 9.82 -2.05
C ARG A 103 -5.12 10.28 -0.83
N GLU A 104 -5.46 11.57 -0.81
CA GLU A 104 -6.47 12.09 0.09
C GLU A 104 -7.82 11.67 -0.50
N PHE A 105 -8.50 10.71 0.13
CA PHE A 105 -9.86 10.37 -0.23
C PHE A 105 -10.74 11.48 0.33
N LYS A 106 -11.17 12.39 -0.55
CA LYS A 106 -12.25 13.30 -0.22
C LYS A 106 -13.53 12.48 -0.26
N ASP A 107 -14.26 12.49 0.85
CA ASP A 107 -15.65 12.05 0.85
C ASP A 107 -16.44 13.12 0.08
N ASP A 108 -16.92 12.78 -1.11
CA ASP A 108 -17.83 13.64 -1.86
C ASP A 108 -19.20 13.57 -1.17
N ASP A 109 -19.49 14.57 -0.32
CA ASP A 109 -20.80 14.79 0.32
C ASP A 109 -21.92 15.11 -0.70
#